data_AF-A0A969JVE5-F1
#
_entry.id   AF-A0A969JVE5-F1
#
_cell.length_a   1.000
_cell.length_b   1.000
_cell.length_c   1.000
_cell.angle_alpha   90.00
_cell.angle_beta   90.00
_cell.angle_gamma   90.00
#
_symmetry.space_group_name_H-M   'P 1'
#
loop_
_entity.id
_entity.type
_entity.pdbx_description
1 polymer ?
#
loop_
_entity_poly.entity_id
_entity_poly.type
_entity_poly.pdbx_seq_one_letter_code
_entity_poly.pdbx_strand_id
1 'polypeptide(L)'
;MPTSPLVERLKAAGHNVTTAQSQKDKATVAQWAAINEEIWREEAAAIAQAAITEGHTIEWARKALDSADASIEARILAQKVIYRSEFPGVMFDCPEACYVALTRDYGAMRRGVLLQAKAENLDGTKIDDMAAAKAILSGNIKALHHLPRSYVQALMVAQSGALELLDGSGYSNADARCQRVKVWALRFASELNYWLRLQINQNQTPIEICHKLLKKFGLERDKADRPGAITMVGRMGKRGANTECFQVDLNYCPIRAQLLESLRRRLLDAVTPTRNKEISSIRVDVTEPPTPSQHEKSCFNIRDRHSTPPDSNWIWDEWDGWIKIGQLSIAS
;
A
#
# COMPACT_ATOMS: atom_id res chain seq x y z
N MET A 1 10.72 -16.50 32.80
CA MET A 1 10.25 -16.60 31.40
C MET A 1 9.24 -17.73 31.35
N PRO A 2 7.97 -17.49 31.00
CA PRO A 2 6.98 -18.57 30.94
C PRO A 2 7.40 -19.60 29.88
N THR A 3 7.51 -20.86 30.29
CA THR A 3 7.76 -21.99 29.40
C THR A 3 6.56 -22.20 28.50
N SER A 4 6.81 -22.36 27.20
CA SER A 4 5.74 -22.65 26.25
C SER A 4 5.00 -23.93 26.68
N PRO A 5 3.65 -23.95 26.67
CA PRO A 5 2.86 -25.12 27.05
C PRO A 5 3.15 -26.37 26.18
N LEU A 6 3.73 -26.17 24.99
CA LEU A 6 4.21 -27.25 24.14
C LEU A 6 5.47 -27.93 24.72
N VAL A 7 6.40 -27.14 25.26
CA VAL A 7 7.64 -27.64 25.86
C VAL A 7 7.33 -28.49 27.09
N GLU A 8 6.34 -28.07 27.89
CA GLU A 8 5.89 -28.81 29.06
C GLU A 8 5.23 -30.14 28.69
N ARG A 9 4.37 -30.16 27.67
CA ARG A 9 3.76 -31.40 27.15
C ARG A 9 4.80 -32.38 26.60
N LEU A 10 5.79 -31.88 25.86
CA LEU A 10 6.84 -32.73 25.30
C LEU A 10 7.75 -33.31 26.40
N LYS A 11 8.06 -32.53 27.43
CA LYS A 11 8.79 -33.03 28.61
C LYS A 11 7.97 -34.06 29.40
N ALA A 12 6.66 -33.85 29.57
CA ALA A 12 5.76 -34.79 30.23
C ALA A 12 5.64 -36.13 29.47
N ALA A 13 5.77 -36.10 28.15
CA ALA A 13 5.84 -37.29 27.30
C ALA A 13 7.22 -37.98 27.29
N GLY A 14 8.17 -37.52 28.11
CA GLY A 14 9.52 -38.10 28.21
C GLY A 14 10.49 -37.62 27.12
N HIS A 15 10.13 -36.64 26.30
CA HIS A 15 11.05 -36.07 25.31
C HIS A 15 12.00 -35.06 25.95
N ASN A 16 13.29 -35.17 25.62
CA ASN A 16 14.29 -34.21 26.06
C ASN A 16 14.31 -33.02 25.09
N VAL A 17 13.64 -31.93 25.46
CA VAL A 17 13.53 -30.72 24.63
C VAL A 17 14.68 -29.76 24.94
N THR A 18 15.70 -29.74 24.08
CA THR A 18 16.75 -28.71 24.10
C THR A 18 16.27 -27.47 23.37
N THR A 19 16.15 -26.35 24.10
CA THR A 19 15.87 -25.01 23.53
C THR A 19 17.15 -24.33 23.00
N ALA A 20 18.13 -25.10 22.56
CA ALA A 20 19.31 -24.53 21.93
C ALA A 20 18.82 -23.78 20.68
N GLN A 21 19.07 -22.47 20.62
CA GLN A 21 18.94 -21.74 19.37
C GLN A 21 19.94 -22.40 18.40
N SER A 22 19.42 -23.25 17.50
CA SER A 22 20.19 -23.72 16.37
C SER A 22 20.68 -22.49 15.64
N GLN A 23 21.98 -22.19 15.78
CA GLN A 23 22.58 -21.09 15.04
C GLN A 23 22.37 -21.43 13.57
N LYS A 24 21.71 -20.53 12.84
CA LYS A 24 21.46 -20.73 11.41
C LYS A 24 22.81 -20.97 10.73
N ASP A 25 23.01 -22.19 10.26
CA ASP A 25 24.20 -22.52 9.49
C ASP A 25 24.22 -21.64 8.24
N LYS A 26 25.28 -20.84 8.11
CA LYS A 26 25.44 -19.89 7.01
C LYS A 26 25.46 -20.61 5.66
N ALA A 27 26.04 -21.81 5.60
CA ALA A 27 26.10 -22.59 4.37
C ALA A 27 24.69 -23.02 3.93
N THR A 28 23.90 -23.57 4.86
CA THR A 28 22.49 -23.93 4.61
C THR A 28 21.65 -22.73 4.16
N VAL A 29 21.81 -21.55 4.79
CA VAL A 29 21.08 -20.33 4.38
C VAL A 29 21.48 -19.88 2.98
N ALA A 30 22.77 -19.92 2.63
CA ALA A 30 23.24 -19.58 1.30
C ALA A 30 22.72 -20.56 0.24
N GLN A 31 22.71 -21.87 0.54
CA GLN A 31 22.14 -22.88 -0.35
C GLN A 31 20.65 -22.66 -0.60
N TRP A 32 19.86 -22.39 0.45
CA TRP A 32 18.45 -22.06 0.30
C TRP A 32 18.21 -20.79 -0.53
N ALA A 33 19.06 -19.76 -0.37
CA ALA A 33 18.97 -18.56 -1.17
C ALA A 33 19.26 -18.83 -2.65
N ALA A 34 20.25 -19.68 -2.96
CA ALA A 34 20.58 -20.07 -4.33
C ALA A 34 19.45 -20.89 -4.98
N ILE A 35 18.87 -21.86 -4.26
CA ILE A 35 17.74 -22.66 -4.77
C ILE A 35 16.53 -21.77 -5.07
N ASN A 36 16.17 -20.86 -4.17
CA ASN A 36 15.05 -19.95 -4.41
C ASN A 36 15.30 -19.02 -5.62
N GLU A 37 16.54 -18.55 -5.79
CA GLU A 37 16.95 -17.73 -6.92
C GLU A 37 16.79 -18.47 -8.26
N GLU A 38 17.16 -19.76 -8.30
CA GLU A 38 16.97 -20.62 -9.47
C GLU A 38 15.49 -20.84 -9.77
N ILE A 39 14.69 -21.22 -8.76
CA ILE A 39 13.23 -21.40 -8.89
C ILE A 39 12.57 -20.13 -9.45
N TRP A 40 12.91 -18.95 -8.91
CA TRP A 40 12.34 -17.70 -9.38
C TRP A 40 12.69 -17.38 -10.84
N ARG A 41 13.87 -17.79 -11.31
CA ARG A 41 14.30 -17.62 -12.71
C ARG A 41 13.59 -18.60 -13.63
N GLU A 42 13.41 -19.85 -13.22
CA GLU A 42 12.64 -20.85 -13.97
C GLU A 42 11.17 -20.44 -14.11
N GLU A 43 10.53 -20.04 -13.01
CA GLU A 43 9.15 -19.53 -13.03
C GLU A 43 9.02 -18.30 -13.94
N ALA A 44 9.98 -17.37 -13.87
CA ALA A 44 9.99 -16.18 -14.70
C ALA A 44 10.16 -16.51 -16.19
N ALA A 45 10.99 -17.49 -16.52
CA ALA A 45 11.16 -17.97 -17.89
C ALA A 45 9.87 -18.61 -18.41
N ALA A 46 9.19 -19.42 -17.59
CA ALA A 46 7.93 -20.04 -17.95
C ALA A 46 6.81 -19.01 -18.18
N ILE A 47 6.70 -17.99 -17.31
CA ILE A 47 5.78 -16.86 -17.50
C ILE A 47 6.11 -16.12 -18.80
N ALA A 48 7.39 -15.82 -19.04
CA ALA A 48 7.82 -15.09 -20.24
C ALA A 48 7.46 -15.85 -21.53
N GLN A 49 7.67 -17.16 -21.55
CA GLN A 49 7.38 -18.02 -22.70
C GLN A 49 5.88 -18.29 -22.93
N ALA A 50 5.04 -18.17 -21.90
CA ALA A 50 3.61 -18.42 -22.02
C ALA A 50 2.95 -17.46 -23.04
N ALA A 51 2.46 -18.01 -24.15
CA ALA A 51 1.86 -17.25 -25.23
C ALA A 51 0.35 -17.05 -25.02
N ILE A 52 -0.08 -15.80 -24.88
CA ILE A 52 -1.49 -15.44 -24.71
C ILE A 52 -2.16 -15.41 -26.08
N THR A 53 -3.11 -16.32 -26.32
CA THR A 53 -4.03 -16.29 -27.46
C THR A 53 -5.32 -15.50 -27.15
N GLU A 54 -6.08 -15.13 -28.19
CA GLU A 54 -7.29 -14.29 -28.09
C GLU A 54 -8.38 -14.84 -27.16
N GLY A 55 -8.43 -16.15 -26.92
CA GLY A 55 -9.40 -16.77 -26.01
C GLY A 55 -9.10 -16.58 -24.52
N HIS A 56 -7.91 -16.10 -24.16
CA HIS A 56 -7.48 -15.99 -22.76
C HIS A 56 -7.90 -14.65 -22.14
N THR A 57 -9.18 -14.55 -21.78
CA THR A 57 -9.75 -13.38 -21.11
C THR A 57 -9.45 -13.35 -19.61
N ILE A 58 -9.72 -12.22 -18.94
CA ILE A 58 -9.59 -12.09 -17.47
C ILE A 58 -10.52 -13.06 -16.74
N GLU A 59 -11.73 -13.27 -17.26
CA GLU A 59 -12.70 -14.21 -16.70
C GLU A 59 -12.22 -15.64 -16.80
N TRP A 60 -11.66 -16.02 -17.96
CA TRP A 60 -11.00 -17.32 -18.14
C TRP A 60 -9.85 -17.49 -17.14
N ALA A 61 -9.00 -16.48 -16.99
CA ALA A 61 -7.84 -16.56 -16.10
C ALA A 61 -8.25 -16.77 -14.63
N ARG A 62 -9.29 -16.06 -14.16
CA ARG A 62 -9.85 -16.27 -12.81
C ARG A 62 -10.38 -17.68 -12.64
N LYS A 63 -11.18 -18.16 -13.60
CA LYS A 63 -11.73 -19.52 -13.60
C LYS A 63 -10.62 -20.60 -13.60
N ALA A 64 -9.56 -20.39 -14.36
CA ALA A 64 -8.43 -21.31 -14.43
C ALA A 64 -7.66 -21.36 -13.10
N LEU A 65 -7.49 -20.24 -12.40
CA LEU A 65 -6.83 -20.22 -11.08
C LEU A 65 -7.68 -20.84 -9.97
N ASP A 66 -9.00 -20.67 -10.02
CA ASP A 66 -9.93 -21.22 -9.05
C ASP A 66 -10.19 -22.73 -9.26
N SER A 67 -9.98 -23.24 -10.48
CA SER A 67 -10.16 -24.66 -10.80
C SER A 67 -9.08 -25.52 -10.15
N ALA A 68 -9.47 -26.65 -9.53
CA ALA A 68 -8.55 -27.65 -9.01
C ALA A 68 -7.82 -28.40 -10.13
N ASP A 69 -8.51 -28.63 -11.25
CA ASP A 69 -8.05 -29.45 -12.38
C ASP A 69 -7.16 -28.69 -13.37
N ALA A 70 -6.90 -27.40 -13.12
CA ALA A 70 -6.05 -26.60 -14.00
C ALA A 70 -4.59 -27.05 -13.94
N SER A 71 -4.04 -27.37 -15.13
CA SER A 71 -2.62 -27.69 -15.30
C SER A 71 -1.73 -26.52 -14.86
N ILE A 72 -0.47 -26.82 -14.55
CA ILE A 72 0.53 -25.81 -14.18
C ILE A 72 0.68 -24.77 -15.31
N GLU A 73 0.73 -25.21 -16.56
CA GLU A 73 0.81 -24.35 -17.74
C GLU A 73 -0.40 -23.40 -17.83
N ALA A 74 -1.62 -23.91 -17.62
CA ALA A 74 -2.82 -23.09 -17.63
C ALA A 74 -2.81 -22.05 -16.51
N ARG A 75 -2.29 -22.40 -15.32
CA ARG A 75 -2.14 -21.47 -14.19
C ARG A 75 -1.12 -20.37 -14.48
N ILE A 76 0.03 -20.72 -15.07
CA ILE A 76 1.07 -19.75 -15.47
C ILE A 76 0.50 -18.76 -16.49
N LEU A 77 -0.21 -19.29 -17.51
CA LEU A 77 -0.84 -18.47 -18.53
C LEU A 77 -1.91 -17.55 -17.94
N ALA A 78 -2.76 -18.06 -17.05
CA ALA A 78 -3.75 -17.29 -16.32
C ALA A 78 -3.12 -16.17 -15.47
N GLN A 79 -2.01 -16.44 -14.78
CA GLN A 79 -1.27 -15.41 -14.05
C GLN A 79 -0.75 -14.32 -14.99
N LYS A 80 -0.16 -14.68 -16.14
CA LYS A 80 0.32 -13.71 -17.13
C LYS A 80 -0.80 -12.80 -17.65
N VAL A 81 -1.98 -13.38 -17.94
CA VAL A 81 -3.17 -12.61 -18.36
C VAL A 81 -3.57 -11.60 -17.28
N ILE A 82 -3.61 -12.02 -16.00
CA ILE A 82 -3.91 -11.13 -14.89
C ILE A 82 -2.87 -10.01 -14.77
N TYR A 83 -1.58 -10.33 -14.90
CA TYR A 83 -0.52 -9.32 -14.84
C TYR A 83 -0.62 -8.31 -16.00
N ARG A 84 -0.94 -8.74 -17.23
CA ARG A 84 -1.16 -7.81 -18.36
C ARG A 84 -2.40 -6.92 -18.14
N SER A 85 -3.45 -7.46 -17.54
CA SER A 85 -4.64 -6.67 -17.16
C SER A 85 -4.33 -5.66 -16.05
N GLU A 86 -3.45 -6.01 -15.13
CA GLU A 86 -3.06 -5.14 -14.02
C GLU A 86 -2.08 -4.05 -14.46
N PHE A 87 -1.19 -4.35 -15.42
CA PHE A 87 -0.21 -3.43 -16.00
C PHE A 87 -0.39 -3.30 -17.52
N PRO A 88 -1.40 -2.53 -17.98
CA PRO A 88 -1.67 -2.38 -19.41
C PRO A 88 -0.45 -1.87 -20.19
N GLY A 89 -0.12 -2.55 -21.29
CA GLY A 89 1.03 -2.21 -22.13
C GLY A 89 2.36 -2.86 -21.72
N VAL A 90 2.41 -3.55 -20.57
CA VAL A 90 3.59 -4.35 -20.18
C VAL A 90 3.37 -5.81 -20.60
N MET A 91 4.16 -6.30 -21.56
CA MET A 91 3.91 -7.61 -22.17
C MET A 91 4.42 -8.80 -21.34
N PHE A 92 5.41 -8.60 -20.48
CA PHE A 92 6.05 -9.67 -19.69
C PHE A 92 6.57 -10.83 -20.57
N ASP A 93 7.18 -10.53 -21.72
CA ASP A 93 7.77 -11.54 -22.62
C ASP A 93 9.28 -11.71 -22.41
N CYS A 94 9.90 -10.85 -21.58
CA CYS A 94 11.30 -10.96 -21.20
C CYS A 94 11.42 -11.72 -19.86
N PRO A 95 12.18 -12.84 -19.81
CA PRO A 95 12.41 -13.59 -18.57
C PRO A 95 12.99 -12.73 -17.45
N GLU A 96 13.95 -11.85 -17.74
CA GLU A 96 14.58 -11.00 -16.73
C GLU A 96 13.59 -9.97 -16.17
N ALA A 97 12.72 -9.40 -17.02
CA ALA A 97 11.67 -8.49 -16.56
C ALA A 97 10.66 -9.20 -15.65
N CYS A 98 10.27 -10.44 -16.00
CA CYS A 98 9.40 -11.28 -15.17
C CYS A 98 10.05 -11.64 -13.84
N TYR A 99 11.33 -11.99 -13.86
CA TYR A 99 12.10 -12.31 -12.66
C TYR A 99 12.11 -11.13 -11.71
N VAL A 100 12.54 -9.96 -12.18
CA VAL A 100 12.66 -8.75 -11.35
C VAL A 100 11.32 -8.25 -10.82
N ALA A 101 10.26 -8.28 -11.66
CA ALA A 101 8.96 -7.69 -11.32
C ALA A 101 8.02 -8.65 -10.59
N LEU A 102 7.95 -9.92 -11.01
CA LEU A 102 6.86 -10.84 -10.70
C LEU A 102 7.26 -11.97 -9.74
N THR A 103 8.44 -12.59 -9.91
CA THR A 103 8.80 -13.80 -9.14
C THR A 103 9.77 -13.50 -8.00
N ARG A 104 10.79 -12.65 -8.21
CA ARG A 104 11.80 -12.33 -7.19
C ARG A 104 11.16 -11.79 -5.92
N ASP A 105 11.59 -12.35 -4.78
CA ASP A 105 11.04 -12.05 -3.45
C ASP A 105 9.50 -12.13 -3.43
N TYR A 106 8.97 -13.13 -4.16
CA TYR A 106 7.55 -13.36 -4.38
C TYR A 106 6.83 -12.19 -5.07
N GLY A 107 7.49 -11.44 -5.95
CA GLY A 107 6.90 -10.27 -6.63
C GLY A 107 6.81 -9.05 -5.74
N ALA A 108 7.83 -8.82 -4.89
CA ALA A 108 7.90 -7.66 -4.02
C ALA A 108 7.84 -6.34 -4.79
N MET A 109 8.47 -6.27 -5.98
CA MET A 109 8.43 -5.10 -6.84
C MET A 109 7.00 -4.81 -7.33
N ARG A 110 6.33 -5.79 -7.93
CA ARG A 110 4.92 -5.66 -8.35
C ARG A 110 4.04 -5.15 -7.21
N ARG A 111 4.09 -5.78 -6.04
CA ARG A 111 3.29 -5.37 -4.87
C ARG A 111 3.59 -3.94 -4.44
N GLY A 112 4.86 -3.56 -4.47
CA GLY A 112 5.28 -2.23 -4.06
C GLY A 112 4.87 -1.13 -5.04
N VAL A 113 4.99 -1.39 -6.34
CA VAL A 113 4.54 -0.48 -7.40
C VAL A 113 3.01 -0.30 -7.34
N LEU A 114 2.25 -1.37 -7.10
CA LEU A 114 0.80 -1.29 -6.88
C LEU A 114 0.44 -0.39 -5.70
N LEU A 115 1.11 -0.59 -4.56
CA LEU A 115 0.86 0.21 -3.36
C LEU A 115 1.21 1.68 -3.59
N GLN A 116 2.33 1.97 -4.27
CA GLN A 116 2.71 3.33 -4.63
C GLN A 116 1.67 3.98 -5.55
N ALA A 117 1.31 3.34 -6.66
CA ALA A 117 0.36 3.89 -7.62
C ALA A 117 -1.01 4.18 -6.99
N LYS A 118 -1.45 3.28 -6.09
CA LYS A 118 -2.69 3.45 -5.32
C LYS A 118 -2.60 4.59 -4.32
N ALA A 119 -1.48 4.74 -3.61
CA ALA A 119 -1.26 5.84 -2.67
C ALA A 119 -1.19 7.20 -3.37
N GLU A 120 -0.66 7.26 -4.59
CA GLU A 120 -0.65 8.46 -5.43
C GLU A 120 -2.03 8.79 -6.03
N ASN A 121 -2.93 7.81 -6.15
CA ASN A 121 -4.26 7.95 -6.76
C ASN A 121 -5.34 7.37 -5.84
N LEU A 122 -5.58 8.03 -4.70
CA LEU A 122 -6.50 7.56 -3.67
C LEU A 122 -7.95 7.42 -4.18
N ASP A 123 -8.41 8.35 -5.02
CA ASP A 123 -9.79 8.33 -5.54
C ASP A 123 -10.04 7.12 -6.45
N GLY A 124 -9.13 6.87 -7.40
CA GLY A 124 -9.20 5.68 -8.25
C GLY A 124 -9.15 4.38 -7.42
N THR A 125 -8.29 4.36 -6.40
CA THR A 125 -8.21 3.22 -5.47
C THR A 125 -9.50 3.01 -4.68
N LYS A 126 -10.15 4.09 -4.24
CA LYS A 126 -11.43 4.04 -3.53
C LYS A 126 -12.52 3.47 -4.43
N ILE A 127 -12.58 3.89 -5.69
CA ILE A 127 -13.53 3.37 -6.68
C ILE A 127 -13.30 1.88 -6.93
N ASP A 128 -12.05 1.46 -7.16
CA ASP A 128 -11.67 0.06 -7.35
C ASP A 128 -12.09 -0.81 -6.15
N ASP A 129 -11.74 -0.39 -4.92
CA ASP A 129 -12.09 -1.11 -3.69
C ASP A 129 -13.63 -1.12 -3.45
N MET A 130 -14.34 -0.03 -3.75
CA MET A 130 -15.81 0.01 -3.69
C MET A 130 -16.46 -0.96 -4.67
N ALA A 131 -15.96 -1.03 -5.91
CA ALA A 131 -16.45 -1.96 -6.92
C ALA A 131 -16.21 -3.42 -6.51
N ALA A 132 -15.02 -3.72 -5.98
CA ALA A 132 -14.68 -5.05 -5.46
C ALA A 132 -15.53 -5.42 -4.23
N ALA A 133 -15.70 -4.49 -3.28
CA ALA A 133 -16.56 -4.69 -2.12
C ALA A 133 -18.02 -4.92 -2.54
N LYS A 134 -18.52 -4.14 -3.50
CA LYS A 134 -19.87 -4.31 -4.05
C LYS A 134 -20.04 -5.71 -4.64
N ALA A 135 -19.09 -6.18 -5.45
CA ALA A 135 -19.14 -7.51 -6.04
C ALA A 135 -19.20 -8.64 -4.99
N ILE A 136 -18.43 -8.52 -3.90
CA ILE A 136 -18.44 -9.48 -2.78
C ILE A 136 -19.77 -9.43 -2.02
N LEU A 137 -20.27 -8.23 -1.72
CA LEU A 137 -21.48 -8.03 -0.92
C LEU A 137 -22.77 -8.35 -1.70
N SER A 138 -22.74 -8.23 -3.02
CA SER A 138 -23.83 -8.65 -3.92
C SER A 138 -23.81 -10.14 -4.24
N GLY A 139 -22.73 -10.85 -3.93
CA GLY A 139 -22.64 -12.30 -4.14
C GLY A 139 -23.57 -13.08 -3.21
N ASN A 140 -23.89 -14.32 -3.60
CA ASN A 140 -24.74 -15.22 -2.81
C ASN A 140 -24.13 -15.52 -1.42
N ILE A 141 -22.80 -15.52 -1.32
CA ILE A 141 -22.06 -15.71 -0.07
C ILE A 141 -21.37 -14.39 0.29
N LYS A 142 -21.80 -13.78 1.40
CA LYS A 142 -21.24 -12.51 1.91
C LYS A 142 -20.02 -12.79 2.78
N ALA A 143 -18.84 -12.77 2.16
CA ALA A 143 -17.60 -13.02 2.88
C ALA A 143 -16.95 -11.72 3.40
N LEU A 144 -17.45 -11.21 4.54
CA LEU A 144 -17.00 -9.94 5.13
C LEU A 144 -15.49 -9.86 5.41
N HIS A 145 -14.85 -10.98 5.74
CA HIS A 145 -13.41 -11.03 6.03
C HIS A 145 -12.53 -10.83 4.78
N HIS A 146 -13.10 -11.02 3.58
CA HIS A 146 -12.46 -10.82 2.29
C HIS A 146 -12.66 -9.42 1.71
N LEU A 147 -13.26 -8.49 2.46
CA LEU A 147 -13.37 -7.11 2.01
C LEU A 147 -11.99 -6.53 1.65
N PRO A 148 -11.89 -5.79 0.54
CA PRO A 148 -10.64 -5.23 0.09
C PRO A 148 -10.11 -4.23 1.11
N ARG A 149 -8.78 -4.22 1.24
CA ARG A 149 -8.05 -3.39 2.23
C ARG A 149 -7.07 -2.44 1.54
N SER A 150 -7.11 -2.37 0.21
CA SER A 150 -6.10 -1.66 -0.59
C SER A 150 -6.15 -0.16 -0.33
N TYR A 151 -7.36 0.40 -0.25
CA TYR A 151 -7.58 1.83 -0.03
C TYR A 151 -7.05 2.26 1.32
N VAL A 152 -7.33 1.51 2.38
CA VAL A 152 -6.82 1.82 3.73
C VAL A 152 -5.29 1.74 3.75
N GLN A 153 -4.71 0.70 3.13
CA GLN A 153 -3.24 0.60 3.02
C GLN A 153 -2.64 1.78 2.24
N ALA A 154 -3.24 2.15 1.11
CA ALA A 154 -2.82 3.27 0.29
C ALA A 154 -2.94 4.61 1.04
N LEU A 155 -4.04 4.83 1.75
CA LEU A 155 -4.30 6.02 2.56
C LEU A 155 -3.26 6.18 3.67
N MET A 156 -3.00 5.10 4.43
CA MET A 156 -1.97 5.11 5.47
C MET A 156 -0.61 5.53 4.92
N VAL A 157 -0.24 4.98 3.75
CA VAL A 157 1.05 5.29 3.15
C VAL A 157 1.09 6.71 2.57
N ALA A 158 0.01 7.18 1.95
CA ALA A 158 -0.10 8.55 1.46
C ALA A 158 0.03 9.58 2.60
N GLN A 159 -0.65 9.34 3.73
CA GLN A 159 -0.61 10.22 4.90
C GLN A 159 0.73 10.19 5.65
N SER A 160 1.52 9.13 5.48
CA SER A 160 2.81 8.99 6.18
C SER A 160 3.85 10.05 5.80
N GLY A 161 3.69 10.73 4.65
CA GLY A 161 4.68 11.63 4.07
C GLY A 161 5.85 10.90 3.38
N ALA A 162 5.87 9.56 3.35
CA ALA A 162 6.97 8.81 2.74
C ALA A 162 7.07 9.01 1.21
N LEU A 163 5.98 9.39 0.54
CA LEU A 163 5.99 9.71 -0.89
C LEU A 163 6.80 10.97 -1.20
N GLU A 164 6.91 11.92 -0.26
CA GLU A 164 7.70 13.16 -0.42
C GLU A 164 9.21 12.89 -0.52
N LEU A 165 9.66 11.68 -0.13
CA LEU A 165 11.06 11.24 -0.23
C LEU A 165 11.39 10.64 -1.61
N LEU A 166 10.40 10.49 -2.49
CA LEU A 166 10.58 9.96 -3.84
C LEU A 166 10.89 11.05 -4.87
N ASP A 167 11.12 12.30 -4.44
CA ASP A 167 11.45 13.44 -5.30
C ASP A 167 12.88 13.38 -5.87
N GLY A 168 13.66 12.39 -5.48
CA GLY A 168 15.05 12.21 -5.90
C GLY A 168 16.04 13.12 -5.16
N SER A 169 15.60 13.90 -4.18
CA SER A 169 16.49 14.69 -3.33
C SER A 169 17.12 13.82 -2.24
N GLY A 170 18.29 14.24 -1.76
CA GLY A 170 18.94 13.60 -0.62
C GLY A 170 18.16 13.85 0.68
N TYR A 171 18.02 12.83 1.53
CA TYR A 171 17.40 12.92 2.85
C TYR A 171 18.31 12.31 3.93
N SER A 172 18.15 12.81 5.16
CA SER A 172 18.95 12.39 6.32
C SER A 172 18.11 12.39 7.60
N ASN A 173 18.71 12.01 8.74
CA ASN A 173 18.03 12.02 10.03
C ASN A 173 17.67 13.43 10.49
N ALA A 174 18.36 14.45 9.99
CA ALA A 174 18.06 15.85 10.29
C ALA A 174 16.98 16.44 9.36
N ASP A 175 16.59 15.75 8.28
CA ASP A 175 15.59 16.23 7.34
C ASP A 175 14.22 16.32 8.02
N ALA A 176 13.58 17.49 7.92
CA ALA A 176 12.24 17.75 8.45
C ALA A 176 11.21 16.75 7.90
N ARG A 177 11.35 16.30 6.64
CA ARG A 177 10.47 15.28 6.05
C ARG A 177 10.56 13.96 6.81
N CYS A 178 11.77 13.47 7.06
CA CYS A 178 11.98 12.23 7.80
C CYS A 178 11.50 12.34 9.26
N GLN A 179 11.69 13.50 9.90
CA GLN A 179 11.19 13.75 11.25
C GLN A 179 9.65 13.71 11.31
N ARG A 180 8.96 14.34 10.33
CA ARG A 180 7.50 14.25 10.21
C ARG A 180 7.04 12.81 10.04
N VAL A 181 7.68 12.05 9.15
CA VAL A 181 7.38 10.62 8.94
C VAL A 181 7.53 9.84 10.24
N LYS A 182 8.58 10.08 11.03
CA LYS A 182 8.78 9.42 12.33
C LYS A 182 7.67 9.76 13.32
N VAL A 183 7.35 11.05 13.50
CA VAL A 183 6.30 11.49 14.43
C VAL A 183 4.96 10.86 14.06
N TRP A 184 4.60 10.88 12.78
CA TRP A 184 3.38 10.26 12.28
C TRP A 184 3.40 8.74 12.48
N ALA A 185 4.50 8.07 12.15
CA ALA A 185 4.58 6.60 12.24
C ALA A 185 4.54 6.11 13.70
N LEU A 186 5.06 6.87 14.65
CA LEU A 186 4.93 6.55 16.08
C LEU A 186 3.50 6.74 16.57
N ARG A 187 2.79 7.76 16.10
CA ARG A 187 1.37 7.99 16.42
C ARG A 187 0.48 6.84 15.95
N PHE A 188 0.76 6.28 14.77
CA PHE A 188 -0.05 5.22 14.14
C PHE A 188 0.64 3.85 14.10
N ALA A 189 1.51 3.57 15.10
CA ALA A 189 2.33 2.35 15.10
C ALA A 189 1.49 1.06 15.09
N SER A 190 0.36 1.04 15.80
CA SER A 190 -0.58 -0.09 15.83
C SER A 190 -1.21 -0.36 14.48
N GLU A 191 -1.66 0.68 13.80
CA GLU A 191 -2.32 0.66 12.51
C GLU A 191 -1.33 0.26 11.42
N LEU A 192 -0.10 0.78 11.48
CA LEU A 192 0.98 0.36 10.59
C LEU A 192 1.31 -1.13 10.75
N ASN A 193 1.29 -1.65 11.99
CA ASN A 193 1.47 -3.07 12.22
C ASN A 193 0.29 -3.89 11.69
N TYR A 194 -0.94 -3.44 11.93
CA TYR A 194 -2.14 -4.16 11.50
C TYR A 194 -2.30 -4.19 9.97
N TRP A 195 -2.21 -3.02 9.31
CA TRP A 195 -2.49 -2.89 7.88
C TRP A 195 -1.28 -3.19 7.00
N LEU A 196 -0.08 -2.78 7.41
CA LEU A 196 1.13 -2.92 6.60
C LEU A 196 2.11 -3.97 7.12
N ARG A 197 1.85 -4.59 8.28
CA ARG A 197 2.78 -5.51 8.96
C ARG A 197 4.15 -4.85 9.19
N LEU A 198 4.13 -3.59 9.64
CA LEU A 198 5.32 -2.83 10.01
C LEU A 198 5.34 -2.58 11.51
N GLN A 199 6.36 -3.11 12.18
CA GLN A 199 6.64 -2.77 13.56
C GLN A 199 7.50 -1.51 13.62
N ILE A 200 7.00 -0.48 14.29
CA ILE A 200 7.69 0.80 14.48
C ILE A 200 7.93 1.00 15.97
N ASN A 201 9.17 1.32 16.37
CA ASN A 201 9.56 1.54 17.76
C ASN A 201 10.14 2.95 17.96
N GLN A 202 10.05 3.49 19.18
CA GLN A 202 10.58 4.83 19.51
C GLN A 202 12.09 4.95 19.30
N ASN A 203 12.83 3.86 19.55
CA ASN A 203 14.29 3.80 19.44
C ASN A 203 14.79 3.86 17.99
N GLN A 204 13.91 3.70 17.00
CA GLN A 204 14.31 3.71 15.61
C GLN A 204 14.60 5.13 15.12
N THR A 205 15.61 5.26 14.28
CA THR A 205 15.95 6.56 13.67
C THR A 205 14.90 6.96 12.62
N PRO A 206 14.72 8.26 12.33
CA PRO A 206 13.84 8.71 11.26
C PRO A 206 14.09 7.99 9.93
N ILE A 207 15.36 7.87 9.52
CA ILE A 207 15.74 7.17 8.29
C ILE A 207 15.32 5.68 8.33
N GLU A 208 15.53 4.97 9.45
CA GLU A 208 15.13 3.57 9.55
C GLU A 208 13.64 3.36 9.33
N ILE A 209 12.81 4.27 9.87
CA ILE A 209 11.36 4.25 9.68
C ILE A 209 11.02 4.54 8.21
N CYS A 210 11.64 5.56 7.62
CA CYS A 210 11.49 5.88 6.20
C CYS A 210 11.87 4.68 5.32
N HIS A 211 13.01 4.03 5.56
CA HIS A 211 13.44 2.84 4.81
C HIS A 211 12.45 1.67 4.95
N LYS A 212 11.87 1.46 6.13
CA LYS A 212 10.82 0.43 6.33
C LYS A 212 9.57 0.72 5.48
N LEU A 213 9.17 1.97 5.40
CA LEU A 213 8.03 2.42 4.58
C LEU A 213 8.37 2.34 3.08
N LEU A 214 9.53 2.84 2.65
CA LEU A 214 10.00 2.78 1.26
C LEU A 214 10.15 1.33 0.76
N LYS A 215 10.56 0.40 1.63
CA LYS A 215 10.57 -1.03 1.32
C LYS A 215 9.19 -1.57 0.96
N LYS A 216 8.10 -0.98 1.47
CA LYS A 216 6.74 -1.35 1.04
C LYS A 216 6.41 -0.92 -0.38
N PHE A 217 7.12 0.07 -0.93
CA PHE A 217 7.07 0.42 -2.36
C PHE A 217 8.00 -0.45 -3.23
N GLY A 218 8.61 -1.49 -2.66
CA GLY A 218 9.59 -2.32 -3.35
C GLY A 218 10.94 -1.62 -3.56
N LEU A 219 11.20 -0.53 -2.81
CA LEU A 219 12.45 0.21 -2.86
C LEU A 219 13.36 -0.28 -1.73
N GLU A 220 14.38 -1.05 -2.07
CA GLU A 220 15.36 -1.53 -1.11
C GLU A 220 16.60 -0.64 -1.07
N ARG A 221 17.26 -0.61 0.11
CA ARG A 221 18.60 -0.05 0.24
C ARG A 221 19.59 -0.89 -0.54
N ASP A 222 20.53 -0.18 -1.15
CA ASP A 222 21.66 -0.77 -1.82
C ASP A 222 22.46 -1.70 -0.89
N LYS A 223 22.76 -2.89 -1.39
CA LYS A 223 23.50 -3.95 -0.68
C LYS A 223 24.68 -4.37 -1.55
N ALA A 224 25.77 -4.82 -0.94
CA ALA A 224 26.97 -5.25 -1.65
C ALA A 224 26.69 -6.25 -2.79
N ASP A 225 25.72 -7.15 -2.58
CA ASP A 225 25.40 -8.22 -3.53
C ASP A 225 24.22 -7.86 -4.46
N ARG A 226 23.51 -6.75 -4.21
CA ARG A 226 22.29 -6.41 -4.95
C ARG A 226 22.08 -4.89 -5.04
N PRO A 227 22.11 -4.30 -6.26
CA PRO A 227 21.83 -2.89 -6.44
C PRO A 227 20.42 -2.56 -5.95
N GLY A 228 20.33 -1.60 -5.03
CA GLY A 228 19.08 -1.09 -4.47
C GLY A 228 18.69 0.26 -5.04
N ALA A 229 17.43 0.64 -4.84
CA ALA A 229 16.92 1.95 -5.25
C ALA A 229 17.37 3.07 -4.31
N ILE A 230 17.71 2.75 -3.06
CA ILE A 230 18.13 3.73 -2.06
C ILE A 230 19.66 3.65 -1.91
N THR A 231 20.35 4.66 -2.40
CA THR A 231 21.81 4.76 -2.38
C THR A 231 22.28 5.75 -1.32
N MET A 232 23.45 5.51 -0.73
CA MET A 232 24.07 6.45 0.20
C MET A 232 24.91 7.44 -0.60
N VAL A 233 24.55 8.71 -0.57
CA VAL A 233 25.20 9.76 -1.38
C VAL A 233 26.37 10.42 -0.64
N GLY A 234 26.36 10.39 0.69
CA GLY A 234 27.46 10.94 1.46
C GLY A 234 27.31 10.85 2.96
N ARG A 235 28.38 11.27 3.65
CA ARG A 235 28.41 11.50 5.09
C ARG A 235 28.64 12.98 5.34
N MET A 236 27.64 13.67 5.86
CA MET A 236 27.75 15.07 6.28
C MET A 236 28.51 15.19 7.60
N GLY A 237 29.85 15.12 7.56
CA GLY A 237 30.73 15.44 8.70
C GLY A 237 31.56 14.28 9.26
N LYS A 238 32.40 14.59 10.26
CA LYS A 238 33.49 13.70 10.72
C LYS A 238 33.13 12.65 11.79
N ARG A 239 31.93 12.62 12.39
CA ARG A 239 31.56 11.57 13.37
C ARG A 239 30.04 11.32 13.47
N GLY A 240 29.63 10.05 13.38
CA GLY A 240 28.31 9.55 13.84
C GLY A 240 27.28 9.22 12.74
N ALA A 241 26.41 8.23 13.01
CA ALA A 241 25.34 7.74 12.13
C ALA A 241 24.27 8.79 11.73
N ASN A 242 24.25 9.93 12.43
CA ASN A 242 23.35 11.06 12.11
C ASN A 242 23.78 11.86 10.87
N THR A 243 24.90 11.50 10.25
CA THR A 243 25.47 12.21 9.11
C THR A 243 25.20 11.52 7.77
N GLU A 244 24.62 10.32 7.77
CA GLU A 244 24.35 9.58 6.54
C GLU A 244 23.22 10.26 5.75
N CYS A 245 23.50 10.51 4.47
CA CYS A 245 22.55 11.05 3.51
C CYS A 245 22.25 9.99 2.45
N PHE A 246 20.96 9.79 2.18
CA PHE A 246 20.46 8.81 1.22
C PHE A 246 19.66 9.50 0.13
N GLN A 247 19.63 8.88 -1.05
CA GLN A 247 18.82 9.33 -2.17
C GLN A 247 18.06 8.14 -2.74
N VAL A 248 16.83 8.38 -3.21
CA VAL A 248 16.07 7.38 -3.95
C VAL A 248 16.29 7.61 -5.44
N ASP A 249 16.88 6.62 -6.11
CA ASP A 249 16.91 6.56 -7.57
C ASP A 249 15.67 5.81 -8.06
N LEU A 250 14.72 6.53 -8.66
CA LEU A 250 13.54 5.93 -9.27
C LEU A 250 13.82 5.26 -10.63
N ASN A 251 14.96 5.60 -11.25
CA ASN A 251 15.35 5.10 -12.56
C ASN A 251 16.26 3.85 -12.48
N TYR A 252 16.56 3.36 -11.28
CA TYR A 252 17.41 2.18 -11.05
C TYR A 252 16.93 0.92 -11.79
N CYS A 253 15.63 0.84 -12.12
CA CYS A 253 15.02 -0.32 -12.76
C CYS A 253 13.97 0.11 -13.81
N PRO A 254 14.26 -0.02 -15.12
CA PRO A 254 13.36 0.42 -16.18
C PRO A 254 11.97 -0.24 -16.15
N ILE A 255 11.92 -1.55 -15.85
CA ILE A 255 10.64 -2.27 -15.75
C ILE A 255 9.77 -1.69 -14.63
N ARG A 256 10.36 -1.26 -13.50
CA ARG A 256 9.60 -0.63 -12.42
C ARG A 256 8.92 0.66 -12.87
N ALA A 257 9.64 1.51 -13.60
CA ALA A 257 9.09 2.76 -14.13
C ALA A 257 7.95 2.50 -15.10
N GLN A 258 8.10 1.50 -16.00
CA GLN A 258 7.05 1.07 -16.92
C GLN A 258 5.79 0.58 -16.18
N LEU A 259 5.97 -0.24 -15.15
CA LEU A 259 4.86 -0.75 -14.33
C LEU A 259 4.13 0.40 -13.62
N LEU A 260 4.87 1.33 -13.01
CA LEU A 260 4.28 2.46 -12.29
C LEU A 260 3.49 3.38 -13.24
N GLU A 261 4.05 3.68 -14.41
CA GLU A 261 3.39 4.51 -15.42
C GLU A 261 2.13 3.83 -15.97
N SER A 262 2.18 2.53 -16.26
CA SER A 262 1.00 1.78 -16.72
C SER A 262 -0.15 1.82 -15.70
N LEU A 263 0.16 1.68 -14.40
CA LEU A 263 -0.84 1.75 -13.34
C LEU A 263 -1.40 3.15 -13.14
N ARG A 264 -0.55 4.19 -13.20
CA ARG A 264 -1.00 5.58 -13.09
C ARG A 264 -2.03 5.89 -14.16
N ARG A 265 -1.77 5.53 -15.42
CA ARG A 265 -2.73 5.69 -16.53
C ARG A 265 -4.03 4.95 -16.25
N ARG A 266 -3.94 3.67 -15.89
CA ARG A 266 -5.12 2.83 -15.59
C ARG A 266 -5.99 3.42 -14.46
N LEU A 267 -5.37 3.94 -13.40
CA LEU A 267 -6.09 4.53 -12.27
C LEU A 267 -6.69 5.90 -12.60
N LEU A 268 -6.00 6.71 -13.40
CA LEU A 268 -6.53 7.99 -13.91
C LEU A 268 -7.74 7.76 -14.83
N ASP A 269 -7.66 6.78 -15.72
CA ASP A 269 -8.74 6.41 -16.64
C ASP A 269 -9.98 5.87 -15.91
N ALA A 270 -9.83 5.33 -14.70
CA ALA A 270 -10.98 4.89 -13.89
C ALA A 270 -11.77 6.06 -13.29
N VAL A 271 -11.12 7.21 -13.06
CA VAL A 271 -11.73 8.39 -12.44
C VAL A 271 -12.47 9.26 -13.48
N THR A 272 -11.92 9.39 -14.69
CA THR A 272 -12.48 10.23 -15.76
C THR A 272 -13.92 9.91 -16.19
N PRO A 273 -14.38 8.64 -16.33
CA PRO A 273 -15.77 8.35 -16.69
C PRO A 273 -16.77 8.69 -15.58
N THR A 274 -16.33 8.70 -14.32
CA THR A 274 -17.17 9.03 -13.15
C THR A 274 -17.41 10.54 -13.07
N ARG A 275 -16.35 11.33 -13.29
CA ARG A 275 -16.42 12.81 -13.25
C ARG A 275 -17.29 13.39 -14.37
N ASN A 276 -17.25 12.81 -15.56
CA ASN A 276 -18.07 13.28 -16.68
C ASN A 276 -19.56 12.99 -16.48
N LYS A 277 -19.93 11.89 -15.80
CA LYS A 277 -21.32 11.59 -15.45
C LYS A 277 -21.87 12.55 -14.40
N GLU A 278 -21.08 12.89 -13.38
CA GLU A 278 -21.47 13.87 -12.36
C GLU A 278 -21.66 15.28 -12.94
N ILE A 279 -20.75 15.73 -13.81
CA ILE A 279 -20.87 17.05 -14.47
C ILE A 279 -22.10 17.11 -15.40
N SER A 280 -22.47 16.01 -16.06
CA SER A 280 -23.70 15.97 -16.88
C SER A 280 -25.00 15.90 -16.05
N SER A 281 -24.94 15.44 -14.80
CA SER A 281 -26.11 15.36 -13.91
C SER A 281 -26.42 16.68 -13.18
N ILE A 282 -25.49 17.65 -13.22
CA ILE A 282 -25.69 19.02 -12.75
C ILE A 282 -25.95 19.92 -13.97
N ARG A 283 -26.94 19.56 -14.78
CA ARG A 283 -27.70 20.55 -15.54
C ARG A 283 -29.02 20.73 -14.81
N VAL A 284 -29.01 21.67 -13.86
CA VAL A 284 -30.25 22.24 -13.34
C VAL A 284 -30.89 22.95 -14.53
N ASP A 285 -32.01 22.41 -15.03
CA ASP A 285 -32.92 23.15 -15.91
C ASP A 285 -33.44 24.36 -15.12
N VAL A 286 -32.72 25.48 -15.22
CA VAL A 286 -33.21 26.80 -14.82
C VAL A 286 -34.01 27.36 -15.99
N THR A 287 -35.17 26.76 -16.24
CA THR A 287 -36.19 27.34 -17.10
C THR A 287 -37.55 27.08 -16.48
N GLU A 288 -37.83 27.79 -15.39
CA GLU A 288 -39.18 28.31 -15.11
C GLU A 288 -39.13 29.27 -13.89
N PRO A 289 -39.58 30.53 -14.02
CA PRO A 289 -39.79 31.39 -12.87
C PRO A 289 -41.07 30.96 -12.14
N PRO A 290 -41.08 30.83 -10.80
CA PRO A 290 -42.28 30.42 -10.09
C PRO A 290 -43.28 31.58 -10.02
N THR A 291 -44.46 31.35 -10.60
CA THR A 291 -45.66 32.18 -10.43
C THR A 291 -46.18 32.07 -8.99
N PRO A 292 -46.59 33.18 -8.35
CA PRO A 292 -47.03 33.15 -6.96
C PRO A 292 -48.47 32.64 -6.85
N SER A 293 -48.68 31.56 -6.08
CA SER A 293 -50.03 31.21 -5.60
C SER A 293 -50.13 31.40 -4.09
N GLN A 294 -51.18 32.11 -3.71
CA GLN A 294 -51.55 32.46 -2.35
C GLN A 294 -52.40 31.34 -1.73
N HIS A 295 -52.32 31.22 -0.41
CA HIS A 295 -53.13 30.40 0.52
C HIS A 295 -52.85 28.87 0.45
N GLU A 296 -52.60 28.15 1.54
CA GLU A 296 -53.02 28.38 2.91
C GLU A 296 -52.17 27.58 3.93
N LYS A 297 -52.26 28.05 5.16
CA LYS A 297 -51.48 27.71 6.35
C LYS A 297 -51.77 26.29 6.85
N SER A 298 -50.74 25.54 7.23
CA SER A 298 -50.82 24.64 8.39
C SER A 298 -49.43 24.19 8.82
N CYS A 299 -49.25 24.14 10.12
CA CYS A 299 -48.00 24.17 10.86
C CYS A 299 -47.17 22.88 10.74
N PHE A 300 -45.85 23.00 10.57
CA PHE A 300 -44.89 22.13 11.27
C PHE A 300 -43.56 22.88 11.45
N ASN A 301 -43.32 23.31 12.69
CA ASN A 301 -42.08 23.92 13.16
C ASN A 301 -40.99 22.86 13.30
N ILE A 302 -39.92 22.96 12.52
CA ILE A 302 -38.61 22.41 12.91
C ILE A 302 -37.62 23.57 12.85
N ARG A 303 -37.24 24.01 14.05
CA ARG A 303 -36.31 25.11 14.32
C ARG A 303 -34.93 24.82 13.72
N ASP A 304 -34.44 25.81 13.00
CA ASP A 304 -33.03 26.11 12.83
C ASP A 304 -32.28 26.04 14.17
N ARG A 305 -31.16 25.32 14.17
CA ARG A 305 -30.09 25.49 15.16
C ARG A 305 -28.84 25.99 14.42
N HIS A 306 -28.86 27.25 14.02
CA HIS A 306 -27.64 28.05 14.03
C HIS A 306 -27.42 28.52 15.47
N SER A 307 -26.50 27.88 16.17
CA SER A 307 -26.11 28.28 17.52
C SER A 307 -25.07 29.39 17.45
N THR A 308 -25.50 30.60 17.83
CA THR A 308 -24.62 31.67 18.29
C THR A 308 -23.74 31.19 19.45
N PRO A 309 -22.48 31.65 19.56
CA PRO A 309 -21.60 31.29 20.67
C PRO A 309 -22.06 31.90 21.99
N PRO A 310 -21.88 31.19 23.13
CA PRO A 310 -22.03 31.77 24.46
C PRO A 310 -20.68 32.38 24.89
N ASP A 311 -20.60 33.70 24.92
CA ASP A 311 -19.53 34.51 25.51
C ASP A 311 -18.12 34.42 24.87
N SER A 312 -17.31 35.47 25.07
CA SER A 312 -16.07 35.82 24.35
C SER A 312 -14.85 34.90 24.56
N ASN A 313 -15.03 33.69 25.12
CA ASN A 313 -13.94 32.77 25.49
C ASN A 313 -13.97 31.44 24.72
N TRP A 314 -14.60 31.42 23.55
CA TRP A 314 -14.64 30.24 22.68
C TRP A 314 -14.08 30.55 21.29
N ILE A 315 -13.26 29.64 20.77
CA ILE A 315 -12.73 29.68 19.40
C ILE A 315 -13.30 28.48 18.65
N TRP A 316 -13.70 28.70 17.40
CA TRP A 316 -14.19 27.64 16.53
C TRP A 316 -13.00 26.93 15.85
N ASP A 317 -12.88 25.62 16.07
CA ASP A 317 -11.94 24.75 15.35
C ASP A 317 -12.70 24.00 14.24
N GLU A 318 -12.16 24.04 13.01
CA GLU A 318 -12.79 23.47 11.81
C GLU A 318 -12.97 21.94 11.87
N TRP A 319 -12.37 21.24 12.83
CA TRP A 319 -12.49 19.79 12.96
C TRP A 319 -13.25 19.30 14.21
N ASP A 320 -13.35 20.11 15.27
CA ASP A 320 -13.86 19.66 16.58
C ASP A 320 -14.95 20.55 17.23
N GLY A 321 -15.38 21.65 16.59
CA GLY A 321 -16.44 22.54 17.10
C GLY A 321 -15.94 23.65 18.04
N TRP A 322 -16.81 24.24 18.88
CA TRP A 322 -16.43 25.31 19.81
C TRP A 322 -15.49 24.79 20.91
N ILE A 323 -14.28 25.36 21.02
CA ILE A 323 -13.28 25.04 22.05
C ILE A 323 -13.15 26.20 23.05
N LYS A 324 -13.18 25.89 24.35
CA LYS A 324 -13.07 26.88 25.44
C LYS A 324 -11.60 27.23 25.70
N ILE A 325 -11.27 28.52 25.66
CA ILE A 325 -9.93 29.02 26.00
C ILE A 325 -9.72 28.82 27.52
N GLY A 326 -9.05 27.72 27.91
CA GLY A 326 -8.76 27.45 29.32
C GLY A 326 -8.22 26.06 29.67
N GLN A 327 -8.09 25.13 28.72
CA GLN A 327 -7.62 23.75 28.99
C GLN A 327 -6.18 23.45 28.52
N LEU A 328 -5.33 24.46 28.35
CA LEU A 328 -3.89 24.25 28.20
C LEU A 328 -3.20 24.43 29.56
N SER A 329 -3.20 23.37 30.37
CA SER A 329 -2.27 23.24 31.50
C SER A 329 -0.96 22.65 30.98
N ILE A 330 0.09 23.46 31.03
CA ILE A 330 1.48 23.06 30.78
C ILE A 330 1.91 22.19 31.98
N ALA A 331 2.12 20.91 31.74
CA ALA A 331 2.80 20.04 32.70
C ALA A 331 4.31 20.35 32.67
N SER A 332 4.84 20.66 33.85
CA SER A 332 6.25 21.00 34.12
C SER A 332 7.16 19.78 34.04
#